data_AF-A0AAE4VKC1-F1
#
_entry.id   AF-A0AAE4VKC1-F1
#
_cell.length_a   1.000
_cell.length_b   1.000
_cell.length_c   1.000
_cell.angle_alpha   90.00
_cell.angle_beta   90.00
_cell.angle_gamma   90.00
#
_symmetry.space_group_name_H-M   'P 1'
#
loop_
_entity.id
_entity.type
_entity.pdbx_description
1 polymer ?
#
loop_
_entity_poly.entity_id
_entity_poly.type
_entity_poly.pdbx_seq_one_letter_code
_entity_poly.pdbx_strand_id
1 'polypeptide(L)'
;KSTTRSRRNQYTESIPIMSRIPDIDWQPGLVAIDTVAHCGNNAKGQYAFTLTATDVYTGWTSNRAIKNKAAKWVVKAMDEILDEFPYPIDHIHSDNGSEFLNDPVTTWCNAHNIRMTRSRPHHSNDNPFVEQKNEAVVRRSAFNYRYDTDAELGLLNELWPLVNLRKNLFLPTKKVTGYHLSRKGKSVRSYDDPRTPADRIKDTGIMLEPQRHYLDELYASLDLAGLTNRINEIQQRLIRLAAAKTYSQAPHAA
;
A
#
# COMPACT_ATOMS: atom_id res chain seq x y z
N LYS A 1 12.69 23.40 35.54
CA LYS A 1 13.19 23.27 34.15
C LYS A 1 13.27 21.79 33.82
N SER A 2 12.25 21.23 33.17
CA SER A 2 12.23 19.82 32.74
C SER A 2 12.71 19.75 31.29
N THR A 3 13.89 19.15 31.07
CA THR A 3 14.48 18.96 29.74
C THR A 3 14.30 17.50 29.32
N THR A 4 13.09 17.13 28.93
CA THR A 4 12.88 15.91 28.15
C THR A 4 13.03 16.28 26.67
N ARG A 5 14.28 16.40 26.21
CA ARG A 5 14.54 16.46 24.77
C ARG A 5 14.23 15.07 24.23
N SER A 6 13.07 14.92 23.59
CA SER A 6 12.72 13.73 22.81
C SER A 6 13.97 13.32 22.01
N ARG A 7 14.49 12.10 22.23
CA ARG A 7 15.57 11.55 21.40
C ARG A 7 15.03 11.54 19.98
N ARG A 8 15.50 12.49 19.15
CA ARG A 8 15.21 12.48 17.71
C ARG A 8 15.62 11.12 17.18
N ASN A 9 14.71 10.49 16.44
CA ASN A 9 14.98 9.21 15.82
C ASN A 9 16.12 9.40 14.80
N GLN A 10 17.27 8.74 15.01
CA GLN A 10 18.46 8.90 14.18
C GLN A 10 18.20 8.62 12.68
N TYR A 11 17.25 7.74 12.35
CA TYR A 11 16.89 7.46 10.96
C TYR A 11 16.16 8.61 10.28
N THR A 12 15.52 9.50 11.04
CA THR A 12 14.97 10.73 10.46
C THR A 12 16.10 11.63 9.93
N GLU A 13 17.33 11.53 10.43
CA GLU A 13 18.44 12.34 9.92
C GLU A 13 19.17 11.64 8.76
N SER A 14 19.21 10.31 8.74
CA SER A 14 19.94 9.53 7.72
C SER A 14 19.14 9.18 6.47
N ILE A 15 17.81 9.08 6.55
CA ILE A 15 16.96 8.75 5.40
C ILE A 15 16.57 10.06 4.69
N PRO A 16 16.90 10.22 3.38
CA PRO A 16 16.64 11.45 2.65
C PRO A 16 15.15 11.81 2.60
N ILE A 17 14.87 13.10 2.78
CA ILE A 17 13.53 13.66 2.61
C ILE A 17 13.24 13.83 1.12
N MET A 18 12.05 13.40 0.71
CA MET A 18 11.47 13.67 -0.60
C MET A 18 10.16 14.45 -0.39
N SER A 19 10.19 15.76 -0.68
CA SER A 19 9.12 16.74 -0.34
C SER A 19 7.88 16.68 -1.22
N ARG A 20 8.06 16.10 -2.39
CA ARG A 20 7.05 15.67 -3.34
C ARG A 20 7.75 14.47 -3.97
N ILE A 21 7.09 13.34 -4.20
CA ILE A 21 7.60 12.37 -5.17
C ILE A 21 7.73 13.18 -6.47
N PRO A 22 8.93 13.69 -6.84
CA PRO A 22 9.07 14.71 -7.87
C PRO A 22 8.88 14.05 -9.23
N ASP A 23 8.97 14.86 -10.28
CA ASP A 23 9.21 14.44 -11.67
C ASP A 23 10.54 13.66 -11.83
N ILE A 24 10.78 12.64 -10.98
CA ILE A 24 11.74 11.57 -11.24
C ILE A 24 11.27 10.97 -12.55
N ASP A 25 12.21 10.83 -13.49
CA ASP A 25 12.04 10.08 -14.73
C ASP A 25 11.06 8.95 -14.49
N TRP A 26 9.86 9.15 -15.02
CA TRP A 26 8.67 8.37 -14.73
C TRP A 26 8.93 6.94 -15.18
N GLN A 27 9.50 6.14 -14.29
CA GLN A 27 9.83 4.74 -14.52
C GLN A 27 9.28 3.91 -13.34
N PRO A 28 8.75 2.72 -13.62
CA PRO A 28 8.41 1.73 -12.60
C PRO A 28 9.61 1.38 -11.71
N GLY A 29 9.36 1.08 -10.44
CA GLY A 29 10.38 0.66 -9.46
C GLY A 29 10.38 1.48 -8.18
N LEU A 30 9.74 2.66 -8.19
CA LEU A 30 9.51 3.49 -7.01
C LEU A 30 8.19 3.12 -6.34
N VAL A 31 8.27 2.46 -5.19
CA VAL A 31 7.13 1.96 -4.42
C VAL A 31 6.87 2.83 -3.18
N ALA A 32 5.69 3.43 -3.15
CA ALA A 32 5.16 4.09 -1.97
C ALA A 32 4.56 3.08 -1.00
N ILE A 33 4.99 3.10 0.27
CA ILE A 33 4.49 2.22 1.32
C ILE A 33 3.82 2.97 2.47
N ASP A 34 2.82 2.34 3.08
CA ASP A 34 2.13 2.82 4.27
C ASP A 34 1.40 1.66 4.99
N THR A 35 1.00 1.86 6.25
CA THR A 35 0.17 0.90 6.99
C THR A 35 -1.22 1.44 7.31
N VAL A 36 -2.23 0.60 7.14
CA VAL A 36 -3.62 0.88 7.53
C VAL A 36 -3.99 0.08 8.77
N ALA A 37 -4.39 0.78 9.83
CA ALA A 37 -4.87 0.16 11.06
C ALA A 37 -6.26 -0.46 10.91
N HIS A 38 -6.40 -1.70 11.40
CA HIS A 38 -7.68 -2.40 11.55
C HIS A 38 -8.13 -2.44 13.01
N CYS A 39 -8.24 -1.26 13.62
CA CYS A 39 -8.69 -1.09 15.01
C CYS A 39 -10.20 -0.89 15.15
N GLY A 40 -10.93 -0.78 14.03
CA GLY A 40 -12.31 -0.30 14.04
C GLY A 40 -12.41 1.04 14.78
N ASN A 41 -13.30 1.12 15.76
CA ASN A 41 -13.57 2.33 16.55
C ASN A 41 -12.67 2.47 17.81
N ASN A 42 -11.77 1.52 18.06
CA ASN A 42 -10.99 1.49 19.31
C ASN A 42 -9.52 1.12 19.07
N ALA A 43 -8.63 2.10 19.22
CA ALA A 43 -7.18 1.93 19.06
C ALA A 43 -6.47 1.33 20.30
N LYS A 44 -7.20 0.85 21.33
CA LYS A 44 -6.58 0.18 22.48
C LYS A 44 -6.26 -1.29 22.16
N GLY A 45 -5.12 -1.75 22.68
CA GLY A 45 -4.68 -3.15 22.57
C GLY A 45 -3.98 -3.47 21.24
N GLN A 46 -3.79 -4.76 20.97
CA GLN A 46 -3.21 -5.24 19.71
C GLN A 46 -4.31 -5.45 18.66
N TYR A 47 -3.97 -5.15 17.42
CA TYR A 47 -4.80 -5.36 16.24
C TYR A 47 -3.91 -5.39 15.00
N ALA A 48 -4.40 -6.01 13.95
CA ALA A 48 -3.72 -6.14 12.68
C ALA A 48 -3.64 -4.81 11.93
N PHE A 49 -2.68 -4.74 11.02
CA PHE A 49 -2.51 -3.66 10.06
C PHE A 49 -2.43 -4.27 8.67
N THR A 50 -2.76 -3.52 7.62
CA THR A 50 -2.36 -3.87 6.26
C THR A 50 -1.21 -2.98 5.84
N LEU A 51 -0.07 -3.58 5.48
CA LEU A 51 0.96 -2.91 4.71
C LEU A 51 0.48 -2.81 3.25
N THR A 52 0.47 -1.60 2.72
CA THR A 52 0.19 -1.31 1.31
C THR A 52 1.49 -0.89 0.66
N ALA A 53 1.80 -1.47 -0.50
CA ALA A 53 2.92 -1.10 -1.34
C ALA A 53 2.41 -0.79 -2.75
N THR A 54 2.61 0.44 -3.21
CA THR A 54 2.10 0.91 -4.52
C THR A 54 3.21 1.51 -5.35
N ASP A 55 3.47 0.93 -6.52
CA ASP A 55 4.35 1.54 -7.51
C ASP A 55 3.74 2.86 -8.02
N VAL A 56 4.50 3.94 -7.93
CA VAL A 56 4.00 5.30 -8.19
C VAL A 56 3.76 5.55 -9.67
N TYR A 57 4.43 4.82 -10.57
CA TYR A 57 4.29 4.99 -12.02
C TYR A 57 3.09 4.20 -12.55
N THR A 58 3.12 2.88 -12.40
CA THR A 58 2.13 1.93 -12.92
C THR A 58 0.84 1.96 -12.09
N GLY A 59 0.95 2.30 -10.80
CA GLY A 59 -0.15 2.11 -9.84
C GLY A 59 -0.37 0.66 -9.43
N TRP A 60 0.55 -0.25 -9.77
CA TRP A 60 0.55 -1.64 -9.28
C TRP A 60 0.59 -1.61 -7.77
N THR A 61 -0.23 -2.44 -7.13
CA THR A 61 -0.30 -2.46 -5.68
C THR A 61 -0.33 -3.87 -5.16
N SER A 62 0.50 -4.13 -4.15
CA SER A 62 0.35 -5.30 -3.31
C SER A 62 0.04 -4.88 -1.87
N ASN A 63 -0.66 -5.77 -1.19
CA ASN A 63 -1.21 -5.59 0.14
C ASN A 63 -0.91 -6.85 0.96
N ARG A 64 -0.51 -6.65 2.22
CA ARG A 64 -0.25 -7.76 3.14
C ARG A 64 -0.68 -7.38 4.55
N ALA A 65 -1.45 -8.23 5.21
CA ALA A 65 -1.82 -8.01 6.60
C ALA A 65 -0.73 -8.50 7.55
N ILE A 66 -0.38 -7.65 8.51
CA ILE A 66 0.62 -7.88 9.55
C ILE A 66 -0.04 -7.84 10.92
N LYS A 67 0.47 -8.65 11.85
CA LYS A 67 -0.10 -8.80 13.20
C LYS A 67 -0.09 -7.50 14.00
N ASN A 68 0.98 -6.72 13.87
CA ASN A 68 1.14 -5.38 14.44
C ASN A 68 2.35 -4.71 13.76
N LYS A 69 2.67 -3.49 14.18
CA LYS A 69 3.75 -2.66 13.61
C LYS A 69 5.17 -3.02 14.06
N ALA A 70 5.38 -4.17 14.71
CA ALA A 70 6.73 -4.61 15.06
C ALA A 70 7.55 -4.86 13.79
N ALA A 71 8.81 -4.38 13.78
CA ALA A 71 9.66 -4.38 12.59
C ALA A 71 9.80 -5.77 11.94
N LYS A 72 9.84 -6.85 12.72
CA LYS A 72 9.89 -8.23 12.17
C LYS A 72 8.71 -8.56 11.24
N TRP A 73 7.51 -8.05 11.52
CA TRP A 73 6.33 -8.30 10.70
C TRP A 73 6.31 -7.39 9.48
N VAL A 74 6.78 -6.15 9.64
CA VAL A 74 6.93 -5.20 8.53
C VAL A 74 7.94 -5.73 7.53
N VAL A 75 9.15 -6.10 7.97
CA VAL A 75 10.21 -6.66 7.12
C VAL A 75 9.73 -7.93 6.41
N LYS A 76 9.10 -8.86 7.14
CA LYS A 76 8.54 -10.08 6.52
C LYS A 76 7.51 -9.73 5.44
N ALA A 77 6.63 -8.77 5.69
CA ALA A 77 5.63 -8.38 4.71
C ALA A 77 6.23 -7.62 3.52
N MET A 78 7.30 -6.83 3.72
CA MET A 78 8.05 -6.20 2.63
C MET A 78 8.69 -7.27 1.74
N ASP A 79 9.34 -8.27 2.33
CA ASP A 79 9.94 -9.41 1.62
C ASP A 79 8.89 -10.14 0.75
N GLU A 80 7.78 -10.57 1.35
CA GLU A 80 6.68 -11.23 0.64
C GLU A 80 6.07 -10.36 -0.46
N ILE A 81 5.92 -9.05 -0.23
CA ILE A 81 5.35 -8.13 -1.21
C ILE A 81 6.29 -7.95 -2.39
N LEU A 82 7.60 -7.81 -2.16
CA LEU A 82 8.55 -7.56 -3.23
C LEU A 82 8.70 -8.77 -4.16
N ASP A 83 8.63 -9.98 -3.62
CA ASP A 83 8.62 -11.22 -4.40
C ASP A 83 7.40 -11.34 -5.32
N GLU A 84 6.30 -10.64 -5.01
CA GLU A 84 5.08 -10.61 -5.84
C GLU A 84 5.13 -9.59 -6.98
N PHE A 85 6.06 -8.63 -6.95
CA PHE A 85 6.17 -7.66 -8.04
C PHE A 85 6.71 -8.34 -9.30
N PRO A 86 6.06 -8.18 -10.47
CA PRO A 86 6.51 -8.82 -11.71
C PRO A 86 7.72 -8.12 -12.35
N TYR A 87 8.30 -7.13 -11.67
CA TYR A 87 9.45 -6.33 -12.12
C TYR A 87 10.24 -5.81 -10.91
N PRO A 88 11.52 -5.43 -11.10
CA PRO A 88 12.38 -4.98 -10.02
C PRO A 88 11.86 -3.73 -9.30
N ILE A 89 12.02 -3.71 -7.97
CA ILE A 89 11.81 -2.55 -7.12
C ILE A 89 13.17 -2.09 -6.61
N ASP A 90 13.52 -0.82 -6.84
CA ASP A 90 14.82 -0.26 -6.45
C ASP A 90 14.69 0.90 -5.45
N HIS A 91 13.46 1.37 -5.20
CA HIS A 91 13.22 2.52 -4.35
C HIS A 91 11.93 2.35 -3.55
N ILE A 92 12.01 2.52 -2.23
CA ILE A 92 10.87 2.58 -1.32
C ILE A 92 10.71 4.00 -0.74
N HIS A 93 9.50 4.51 -0.76
CA HIS A 93 9.13 5.78 -0.16
C HIS A 93 8.08 5.59 0.93
N SER A 94 8.37 5.99 2.17
CA SER A 94 7.45 5.90 3.30
C SER A 94 7.11 7.27 3.88
N ASP A 95 6.12 7.31 4.77
CA ASP A 95 5.95 8.44 5.67
C ASP A 95 7.00 8.42 6.81
N ASN A 96 6.77 9.21 7.86
CA ASN A 96 7.66 9.26 9.03
C ASN A 96 7.28 8.24 10.13
N GLY A 97 6.53 7.19 9.79
CA GLY A 97 6.14 6.12 10.70
C GLY A 97 7.35 5.41 11.30
N SER A 98 7.33 5.21 12.62
CA SER A 98 8.39 4.46 13.33
C SER A 98 8.52 3.01 12.88
N GLU A 99 7.44 2.45 12.32
CA GLU A 99 7.40 1.13 11.69
C GLU A 99 8.33 1.01 10.48
N PHE A 100 8.65 2.12 9.80
CA PHE A 100 9.53 2.17 8.64
C PHE A 100 10.89 2.78 8.98
N LEU A 101 10.92 3.83 9.80
CA LEU A 101 12.15 4.52 10.19
C LEU A 101 12.85 3.82 11.37
N ASN A 102 13.42 2.64 11.13
CA ASN A 102 14.15 1.84 12.11
C ASN A 102 15.29 1.00 11.48
N ASP A 103 16.19 0.48 12.33
CA ASP A 103 17.34 -0.36 11.96
C ASP A 103 16.97 -1.59 11.12
N PRO A 104 16.01 -2.45 11.54
CA PRO A 104 15.68 -3.64 10.77
C PRO A 104 15.25 -3.33 9.33
N VAL A 105 14.40 -2.31 9.14
CA VAL A 105 13.94 -1.92 7.79
C VAL A 105 15.09 -1.33 6.97
N THR A 106 15.92 -0.47 7.56
CA THR A 106 17.08 0.11 6.85
C THR A 106 18.10 -0.96 6.46
N THR A 107 18.36 -1.91 7.36
CA THR A 107 19.27 -3.04 7.12
C THR A 107 18.74 -3.93 6.00
N TRP A 108 17.45 -4.24 6.01
CA TRP A 108 16.81 -5.00 4.96
C TRP A 108 16.86 -4.28 3.61
N CYS A 109 16.52 -2.98 3.56
CA CYS A 109 16.63 -2.21 2.31
C CYS A 109 18.06 -2.22 1.75
N ASN A 110 19.07 -2.05 2.60
CA ASN A 110 20.47 -2.10 2.19
C ASN A 110 20.87 -3.49 1.64
N ALA A 111 20.42 -4.58 2.29
CA ALA A 111 20.70 -5.94 1.84
C ALA A 111 20.06 -6.25 0.48
N HIS A 112 18.93 -5.63 0.15
CA HIS A 112 18.23 -5.77 -1.12
C HIS A 112 18.60 -4.70 -2.16
N ASN A 113 19.58 -3.83 -1.86
CA ASN A 113 19.98 -2.68 -2.70
C ASN A 113 18.83 -1.70 -3.02
N ILE A 114 17.90 -1.53 -2.08
CA ILE A 114 16.73 -0.65 -2.22
C ILE A 114 17.03 0.69 -1.57
N ARG A 115 16.86 1.77 -2.33
CA ARG A 115 16.96 3.15 -1.82
C ARG A 115 15.72 3.46 -0.99
N MET A 116 15.90 4.11 0.16
CA MET A 116 14.79 4.53 1.00
C MET A 116 14.71 6.04 1.06
N THR A 117 13.50 6.60 0.88
CA THR A 117 13.20 8.02 1.15
C THR A 117 11.97 8.17 2.02
N ARG A 118 11.80 9.35 2.62
CA ARG A 118 10.67 9.65 3.48
C ARG A 118 10.00 10.99 3.19
N SER A 119 8.71 11.10 3.49
CA SER A 119 7.98 12.37 3.46
C SER A 119 8.56 13.41 4.43
N ARG A 120 8.24 14.69 4.22
CA ARG A 120 8.56 15.71 5.23
C ARG A 120 7.74 15.50 6.51
N PRO A 121 8.30 15.80 7.70
CA PRO A 121 7.54 15.77 8.94
C PRO A 121 6.30 16.67 8.87
N HIS A 122 5.14 16.16 9.29
CA HIS A 122 3.85 16.89 9.32
C HIS A 122 3.28 17.29 7.94
N HIS A 123 3.66 16.61 6.86
CA HIS A 123 3.10 16.81 5.53
C HIS A 123 2.47 15.52 4.99
N SER A 124 1.20 15.26 5.33
CA SER A 124 0.46 14.05 4.88
C SER A 124 0.40 13.94 3.35
N ASN A 125 0.25 15.08 2.66
CA ASN A 125 0.14 15.13 1.21
C ASN A 125 1.42 14.75 0.43
N ASP A 126 2.52 14.41 1.11
CA ASP A 126 3.78 14.02 0.47
C ASP A 126 3.77 12.56 -0.02
N ASN A 127 2.85 11.71 0.48
CA ASN A 127 2.68 10.32 0.03
C ASN A 127 1.25 10.02 -0.53
N PRO A 128 0.75 10.80 -1.51
CA PRO A 128 -0.66 10.78 -1.90
C PRO A 128 -1.07 9.50 -2.64
N PHE A 129 -0.10 8.77 -3.21
CA PHE A 129 -0.37 7.58 -4.01
C PHE A 129 -0.84 6.42 -3.13
N VAL A 130 -0.14 6.14 -2.04
CA VAL A 130 -0.49 5.05 -1.13
C VAL A 130 -1.71 5.42 -0.29
N GLU A 131 -1.87 6.69 0.13
CA GLU A 131 -3.06 7.17 0.83
C GLU A 131 -4.33 6.93 -0.01
N GLN A 132 -4.28 7.25 -1.30
CA GLN A 132 -5.38 6.97 -2.21
C GLN A 132 -5.69 5.47 -2.27
N LYS A 133 -4.68 4.60 -2.32
CA LYS A 133 -4.88 3.15 -2.40
C LYS A 133 -5.39 2.57 -1.08
N ASN A 134 -4.99 3.12 0.06
CA ASN A 134 -5.50 2.72 1.36
C ASN A 134 -7.02 2.88 1.42
N GLU A 135 -7.54 4.02 0.98
CA GLU A 135 -8.98 4.25 0.93
C GLU A 135 -9.66 3.43 -0.18
N ALA A 136 -9.13 3.48 -1.39
CA ALA A 136 -9.78 2.86 -2.56
C ALA A 136 -9.74 1.33 -2.56
N VAL A 137 -8.76 0.71 -1.88
CA VAL A 137 -8.55 -0.74 -1.90
C VAL A 137 -8.69 -1.35 -0.52
N VAL A 138 -7.89 -0.88 0.45
CA VAL A 138 -7.87 -1.52 1.78
C VAL A 138 -9.22 -1.33 2.47
N ARG A 139 -9.71 -0.09 2.60
CA ARG A 139 -10.98 0.18 3.27
C ARG A 139 -12.20 -0.39 2.54
N ARG A 140 -12.17 -0.44 1.21
CA ARG A 140 -13.25 -1.04 0.41
C ARG A 140 -13.26 -2.57 0.44
N SER A 141 -12.10 -3.20 0.61
CA SER A 141 -12.00 -4.66 0.55
C SER A 141 -12.05 -5.30 1.93
N ALA A 142 -11.39 -4.70 2.92
CA ALA A 142 -11.32 -5.21 4.30
C ALA A 142 -12.16 -4.42 5.31
N PHE A 143 -12.95 -3.43 4.85
CA PHE A 143 -13.81 -2.60 5.71
C PHE A 143 -13.03 -1.80 6.77
N ASN A 144 -13.76 -1.15 7.68
CA ASN A 144 -13.20 -0.50 8.87
C ASN A 144 -13.58 -1.30 10.13
N TYR A 145 -13.22 -2.59 10.15
CA TYR A 145 -13.44 -3.45 11.31
C TYR A 145 -12.20 -3.59 12.18
N ARG A 146 -12.43 -4.04 13.41
CA ARG A 146 -11.37 -4.46 14.31
C ARG A 146 -10.95 -5.89 13.97
N TYR A 147 -9.67 -6.09 13.65
CA TYR A 147 -9.09 -7.40 13.45
C TYR A 147 -7.99 -7.63 14.47
N ASP A 148 -8.22 -8.50 15.44
CA ASP A 148 -7.31 -8.74 16.57
C ASP A 148 -7.14 -10.24 16.91
N THR A 149 -7.56 -11.11 16.00
CA THR A 149 -7.37 -12.56 16.09
C THR A 149 -6.52 -13.08 14.93
N ASP A 150 -5.81 -14.20 15.16
CA ASP A 150 -5.00 -14.82 14.10
C ASP A 150 -5.87 -15.39 12.96
N ALA A 151 -7.12 -15.79 13.23
CA ALA A 151 -8.07 -16.23 12.20
C ALA A 151 -8.45 -15.11 11.23
N GLU A 152 -8.70 -13.90 11.76
CA GLU A 152 -9.00 -12.72 10.94
C GLU A 152 -7.77 -12.26 10.15
N LEU A 153 -6.58 -12.28 10.76
CA LEU A 153 -5.32 -12.02 10.07
C LEU A 153 -5.11 -12.99 8.91
N GLY A 154 -5.38 -14.28 9.13
CA GLY A 154 -5.33 -15.31 8.09
C GLY A 154 -6.28 -15.01 6.94
N LEU A 155 -7.53 -14.66 7.24
CA LEU A 155 -8.52 -14.27 6.22
C LEU A 155 -8.11 -13.04 5.41
N LEU A 156 -7.52 -12.03 6.04
CA LEU A 156 -6.99 -10.88 5.32
C LEU A 156 -5.88 -11.29 4.35
N ASN A 157 -5.01 -12.23 4.75
CA ASN A 157 -3.95 -12.72 3.89
C ASN A 157 -4.42 -13.73 2.83
N GLU A 158 -5.58 -14.37 3.00
CA GLU A 158 -6.30 -15.05 1.90
C GLU A 158 -6.91 -14.04 0.91
N LEU A 159 -7.39 -12.90 1.42
CA LEU A 159 -8.07 -11.86 0.64
C LEU A 159 -7.12 -11.11 -0.29
N TRP A 160 -5.96 -10.67 0.23
CA TRP A 160 -5.11 -9.71 -0.48
C TRP A 160 -4.59 -10.18 -1.83
N PRO A 161 -4.08 -11.43 -1.99
CA PRO A 161 -3.62 -11.89 -3.31
C PRO A 161 -4.72 -11.77 -4.38
N LEU A 162 -5.96 -12.11 -4.04
CA LEU A 162 -7.10 -12.05 -4.96
C LEU A 162 -7.47 -10.60 -5.31
N VAL A 163 -7.49 -9.71 -4.31
CA VAL A 163 -7.76 -8.28 -4.51
C VAL A 163 -6.67 -7.62 -5.35
N ASN A 164 -5.40 -7.95 -5.09
CA ASN A 164 -4.25 -7.44 -5.81
C ASN A 164 -4.30 -7.88 -7.27
N LEU A 165 -4.52 -9.17 -7.55
CA LEU A 165 -4.68 -9.71 -8.91
C LEU A 165 -5.82 -9.02 -9.65
N ARG A 166 -7.02 -8.97 -9.03
CA ARG A 166 -8.18 -8.33 -9.65
C ARG A 166 -7.88 -6.87 -10.01
N LYS A 167 -7.29 -6.12 -9.09
CA LYS A 167 -6.97 -4.71 -9.29
C LYS A 167 -5.91 -4.50 -10.37
N ASN A 168 -4.81 -5.22 -10.28
CA ASN A 168 -3.63 -4.96 -11.11
C ASN A 168 -3.83 -5.44 -12.55
N LEU A 169 -4.61 -6.51 -12.75
CA LEU A 169 -4.80 -7.13 -14.06
C LEU A 169 -6.11 -6.74 -14.76
N PHE A 170 -7.17 -6.41 -14.02
CA PHE A 170 -8.51 -6.25 -14.61
C PHE A 170 -9.17 -4.89 -14.40
N LEU A 171 -8.65 -4.03 -13.51
CA LEU A 171 -9.28 -2.75 -13.19
C LEU A 171 -8.48 -1.56 -13.75
N PRO A 172 -8.94 -0.92 -14.85
CA PRO A 172 -8.31 0.27 -15.38
C PRO A 172 -8.35 1.43 -14.38
N THR A 173 -7.25 2.15 -14.26
CA THR A 173 -7.16 3.36 -13.44
C THR A 173 -6.59 4.51 -14.26
N LYS A 174 -6.91 5.74 -13.84
CA LYS A 174 -6.34 6.96 -14.41
C LYS A 174 -5.20 7.46 -13.53
N LYS A 175 -4.16 8.00 -14.16
CA LYS A 175 -3.05 8.68 -13.51
C LYS A 175 -3.04 10.14 -13.90
N VAL A 176 -2.57 10.99 -12.98
CA VAL A 176 -2.45 12.42 -13.22
C VAL A 176 -1.26 12.62 -14.16
N THR A 177 -1.50 13.17 -15.34
CA THR A 177 -0.46 13.44 -16.35
C THR A 177 0.01 14.89 -16.34
N GLY A 178 -0.69 15.75 -15.62
CA GLY A 178 -0.31 17.16 -15.51
C GLY A 178 -1.41 18.00 -14.88
N TYR A 179 -1.26 19.31 -15.04
CA TYR A 179 -2.20 20.29 -14.53
C TYR A 179 -2.47 21.33 -15.61
N HIS A 180 -3.70 21.79 -15.73
CA HIS A 180 -4.10 22.90 -16.60
C HIS A 180 -4.89 23.94 -15.81
N LEU A 181 -4.95 25.18 -16.30
CA LEU A 181 -5.74 26.23 -15.67
C LEU A 181 -7.19 26.13 -16.15
N SER A 182 -8.13 26.13 -15.21
CA SER A 182 -9.54 26.32 -15.50
C SER A 182 -9.82 27.74 -16.02
N ARG A 183 -11.00 27.95 -16.61
CA ARG A 183 -11.48 29.29 -17.04
C ARG A 183 -11.46 30.36 -15.91
N LYS A 184 -11.41 29.95 -14.64
CA LYS A 184 -11.34 30.83 -13.46
C LYS A 184 -9.93 30.93 -12.86
N GLY A 185 -8.89 30.48 -13.58
CA GLY A 185 -7.48 30.54 -13.14
C GLY A 185 -7.08 29.51 -12.06
N LYS A 186 -7.96 28.57 -11.69
CA LYS A 186 -7.61 27.49 -10.74
C LYS A 186 -6.89 26.35 -11.46
N SER A 187 -5.82 25.82 -10.86
CA SER A 187 -5.14 24.60 -11.32
C SER A 187 -6.05 23.38 -11.19
N VAL A 188 -6.23 22.63 -12.28
CA VAL A 188 -7.05 21.42 -12.40
C VAL A 188 -6.17 20.29 -12.93
N ARG A 189 -6.36 19.08 -12.41
CA ARG A 189 -5.61 17.89 -12.82
C ARG A 189 -6.04 17.43 -14.22
N SER A 190 -5.06 17.15 -15.06
CA SER A 190 -5.21 16.38 -16.30
C SER A 190 -4.96 14.90 -16.00
N TYR A 191 -5.68 14.02 -16.70
CA TYR A 191 -5.57 12.58 -16.54
C TYR A 191 -5.34 11.92 -17.90
N ASP A 192 -4.70 10.76 -17.88
CA ASP A 192 -4.64 9.87 -19.04
C ASP A 192 -5.92 9.08 -19.26
N ASP A 193 -5.88 8.27 -20.33
CA ASP A 193 -6.87 7.25 -20.58
C ASP A 193 -6.76 6.10 -19.56
N PRO A 194 -7.88 5.48 -19.16
CA PRO A 194 -7.85 4.37 -18.23
C PRO A 194 -7.00 3.21 -18.74
N ARG A 195 -6.05 2.77 -17.92
CA ARG A 195 -5.19 1.60 -18.17
C ARG A 195 -5.01 0.79 -16.89
N THR A 196 -4.95 -0.53 -17.00
CA THR A 196 -4.63 -1.38 -15.85
C THR A 196 -3.15 -1.19 -15.47
N PRO A 197 -2.76 -1.42 -14.20
CA PRO A 197 -1.35 -1.45 -13.84
C PRO A 197 -0.52 -2.42 -14.67
N ALA A 198 -1.08 -3.58 -15.03
CA ALA A 198 -0.44 -4.57 -15.91
C ALA A 198 -0.16 -4.04 -17.32
N ASP A 199 -1.13 -3.35 -17.93
CA ASP A 199 -0.92 -2.76 -19.25
C ASP A 199 0.11 -1.63 -19.17
N ARG A 200 0.05 -0.80 -18.12
CA ARG A 200 1.01 0.30 -17.92
C ARG A 200 2.45 -0.18 -17.83
N ILE A 201 2.71 -1.25 -17.08
CA ILE A 201 4.06 -1.79 -17.01
C ILE A 201 4.50 -2.35 -18.36
N LYS A 202 3.61 -3.03 -19.10
CA LYS A 202 3.92 -3.51 -20.46
C LYS A 202 4.25 -2.35 -21.40
N ASP A 203 3.48 -1.26 -21.35
CA ASP A 203 3.64 -0.08 -22.21
C ASP A 203 4.99 0.64 -22.02
N THR A 204 5.66 0.47 -20.87
CA THR A 204 6.97 1.10 -20.61
C THR A 204 8.12 0.48 -21.42
N GLY A 205 7.97 -0.77 -21.86
CA GLY A 205 9.03 -1.53 -22.53
C GLY A 205 10.20 -1.96 -21.65
N ILE A 206 10.17 -1.71 -20.33
CA ILE A 206 11.27 -2.12 -19.43
C ILE A 206 11.23 -3.61 -19.06
N MET A 207 10.08 -4.25 -19.23
CA MET A 207 9.90 -5.66 -18.88
C MET A 207 10.65 -6.56 -19.86
N LEU A 208 11.33 -7.56 -19.31
CA LEU A 208 11.89 -8.65 -20.11
C LEU A 208 10.74 -9.51 -20.67
N GLU A 209 10.96 -10.12 -21.84
CA GLU A 209 9.96 -10.98 -22.49
C GLU A 209 9.40 -12.10 -21.58
N PRO A 210 10.20 -12.81 -20.76
CA PRO A 210 9.66 -13.78 -19.81
C PRO A 210 8.69 -13.17 -18.78
N GLN A 211 8.94 -11.93 -18.32
CA GLN A 211 8.06 -11.25 -17.36
C GLN A 211 6.74 -10.82 -18.01
N ARG A 212 6.79 -10.38 -19.27
CA ARG A 212 5.59 -10.06 -20.05
C ARG A 212 4.73 -11.30 -20.28
N HIS A 213 5.37 -12.39 -20.70
CA HIS A 213 4.70 -13.67 -20.91
C HIS A 213 4.04 -14.18 -19.62
N TYR A 214 4.74 -14.13 -18.49
CA TYR A 214 4.19 -14.48 -17.19
C TYR A 214 2.91 -13.68 -16.87
N LEU A 215 2.88 -12.37 -17.14
CA LEU A 215 1.66 -11.57 -16.92
C LEU A 215 0.52 -11.92 -17.88
N ASP A 216 0.82 -12.26 -19.13
CA ASP A 216 -0.18 -12.70 -20.11
C ASP A 216 -0.79 -14.05 -19.73
N GLU A 217 0.06 -15.02 -19.34
CA GLU A 217 -0.38 -16.33 -18.85
C GLU A 217 -1.21 -16.20 -17.56
N LEU A 218 -0.75 -15.38 -16.62
CA LEU A 218 -1.48 -15.12 -15.39
C LEU A 218 -2.85 -14.50 -15.69
N TYR A 219 -2.92 -13.49 -16.55
CA TYR A 219 -4.19 -12.91 -16.98
C TYR A 219 -5.12 -13.95 -17.61
N ALA A 220 -4.62 -14.75 -18.54
CA ALA A 220 -5.39 -15.77 -19.26
C ALA A 220 -5.87 -16.91 -18.35
N SER A 221 -5.13 -17.22 -17.28
CA SER A 221 -5.47 -18.27 -16.32
C SER A 221 -6.59 -17.89 -15.34
N LEU A 222 -6.88 -16.59 -15.20
CA LEU A 222 -7.76 -16.08 -14.16
C LEU A 222 -9.18 -15.84 -14.66
N ASP A 223 -10.15 -16.39 -13.93
CA ASP A 223 -11.57 -16.03 -14.07
C ASP A 223 -11.92 -14.86 -13.15
N LEU A 224 -12.24 -13.71 -13.74
CA LEU A 224 -12.63 -12.50 -13.01
C LEU A 224 -13.89 -12.72 -12.16
N ALA A 225 -14.85 -13.53 -12.62
CA ALA A 225 -16.06 -13.84 -11.87
C ALA A 225 -15.73 -14.71 -10.66
N GLY A 226 -14.95 -15.78 -10.85
CA GLY A 226 -14.42 -16.63 -9.79
C GLY A 226 -13.61 -15.87 -8.75
N LEU A 227 -12.69 -15.00 -9.17
CA LEU A 227 -11.95 -14.10 -8.28
C LEU A 227 -12.88 -13.23 -7.44
N THR A 228 -13.88 -12.62 -8.08
CA THR A 228 -14.84 -11.75 -7.39
C THR A 228 -15.70 -12.52 -6.40
N ASN A 229 -16.16 -13.72 -6.75
CA ASN A 229 -16.91 -14.59 -5.84
C ASN A 229 -16.07 -14.97 -4.63
N ARG A 230 -14.80 -15.37 -4.84
CA ARG A 230 -13.91 -15.74 -3.74
C ARG A 230 -13.60 -14.56 -2.80
N ILE A 231 -13.40 -13.37 -3.36
CA ILE A 231 -13.25 -12.14 -2.58
C ILE A 231 -14.50 -11.92 -1.71
N ASN A 232 -15.70 -12.01 -2.31
CA ASN A 232 -16.95 -11.82 -1.60
C ASN A 232 -17.14 -12.85 -0.47
N GLU A 233 -16.80 -14.13 -0.70
CA GLU A 233 -16.85 -15.18 0.33
C GLU A 233 -15.99 -14.85 1.55
N ILE A 234 -14.74 -14.42 1.31
CA ILE A 234 -13.81 -14.03 2.39
C ILE A 234 -14.33 -12.79 3.12
N GLN A 235 -14.83 -11.79 2.38
CA GLN A 235 -15.44 -10.61 2.96
C GLN A 235 -16.64 -10.95 3.87
N GLN A 236 -17.50 -11.88 3.47
CA GLN A 236 -18.62 -12.33 4.31
C GLN A 236 -18.13 -13.08 5.57
N ARG A 237 -17.03 -13.84 5.49
CA ARG A 237 -16.39 -14.45 6.68
C ARG A 237 -15.84 -13.37 7.62
N LEU A 238 -15.15 -12.36 7.07
CA LEU A 238 -14.63 -11.23 7.84
C LEU A 238 -15.75 -10.43 8.54
N ILE A 239 -16.86 -10.16 7.85
CA ILE A 239 -18.05 -9.49 8.43
C ILE A 239 -18.57 -10.32 9.61
N ARG A 240 -18.79 -11.63 9.43
CA ARG A 240 -19.31 -12.51 10.50
C ARG A 240 -18.44 -12.52 11.75
N LEU A 241 -17.11 -12.48 11.59
CA LEU A 241 -16.18 -12.51 12.73
C LEU A 241 -16.01 -11.14 13.41
N ALA A 242 -15.99 -10.06 12.63
CA ALA A 242 -15.49 -8.78 13.13
C ALA A 242 -16.56 -7.68 13.28
N ALA A 243 -17.72 -7.79 12.62
CA ALA A 243 -18.72 -6.71 12.64
C ALA A 243 -19.27 -6.47 14.05
N ALA A 244 -19.79 -7.51 14.71
CA ALA A 244 -20.42 -7.39 16.03
C ALA A 244 -19.47 -6.76 17.07
N LYS A 245 -18.23 -7.24 17.15
CA LYS A 245 -17.22 -6.71 18.09
C LYS A 245 -16.76 -5.29 17.75
N THR A 246 -16.79 -4.91 16.47
CA THR A 246 -16.43 -3.53 16.08
C THR A 246 -17.51 -2.56 16.53
N TYR A 247 -18.78 -2.92 16.32
CA TYR A 247 -19.90 -2.06 16.68
C TYR A 247 -20.14 -2.02 18.20
N SER A 248 -19.87 -3.10 18.93
CA SER A 248 -19.96 -3.10 20.40
C SER A 248 -18.89 -2.23 21.08
N GLN A 249 -17.81 -1.91 20.37
CA GLN A 249 -16.74 -1.03 20.85
C GLN A 249 -16.89 0.42 20.36
N ALA A 250 -17.98 0.74 19.65
CA ALA A 250 -18.29 2.13 19.35
C ALA A 250 -18.51 2.87 20.68
N PRO A 251 -17.92 4.07 20.87
CA PRO A 251 -18.28 4.88 22.02
C PRO A 251 -19.81 5.07 22.01
N HIS A 252 -20.47 4.83 23.15
CA HIS A 252 -21.84 5.28 23.33
C HIS A 252 -21.87 6.75 22.93
N ALA A 253 -22.66 7.09 21.91
CA ALA A 253 -22.91 8.48 21.56
C ALA A 253 -23.46 9.16 22.82
N ALA A 254 -22.63 10.01 23.42
CA ALA A 254 -23.02 10.91 24.50
C ALA A 254 -23.55 12.20 23.89
#